data_AF-A0A3D4UUV2-F1
#
_entry.id   AF-A0A3D4UUV2-F1
#
_cell.length_a   1.000
_cell.length_b   1.000
_cell.length_c   1.000
_cell.angle_alpha   90.00
_cell.angle_beta   90.00
_cell.angle_gamma   90.00
#
_symmetry.space_group_name_H-M   'P 1'
#
loop_
_entity.id
_entity.type
_entity.pdbx_description
1 polymer ?
#
loop_
_entity_poly.entity_id
_entity_poly.type
_entity_poly.pdbx_seq_one_letter_code
_entity_poly.pdbx_strand_id
1 'polypeptide(L)'
;MAISFNSGVLKSSDISATTSDAGVGQRPDRRRIFNFGDRVAELVPEESPFFVYLNQVAKSPTDDPVFRYLENRNRISFTDRSFKIKGAVGSVSAGSSYSFTVDTADGAAVEYLIKGMVFAVGTKDDADGYGQALVRVESGLSHGSDQSTFTGKVIDVSAVSGSDSIADDDVAQIIGSSYEEGSGAPDVFSSELEDDFGYTQIFKTAA
;
A
#
# COMPACT_ATOMS: atom_id res chain seq x y z
N MET A 1 7.10 -47.62 -49.69
CA MET A 1 8.22 -48.45 -49.24
C MET A 1 8.09 -48.57 -47.72
N ALA A 2 7.48 -49.66 -47.23
CA ALA A 2 7.17 -49.79 -45.81
C ALA A 2 8.45 -50.13 -45.03
N ILE A 3 8.87 -49.22 -44.16
CA ILE A 3 10.01 -49.44 -43.25
C ILE A 3 9.56 -50.46 -42.19
N SER A 4 10.19 -51.63 -42.19
CA SER A 4 9.91 -52.69 -41.22
C SER A 4 10.70 -52.41 -39.94
N PHE A 5 10.02 -51.96 -38.87
CA PHE A 5 10.62 -51.59 -37.59
C PHE A 5 11.16 -52.76 -36.73
N ASN A 6 11.29 -53.97 -37.29
CA ASN A 6 11.63 -55.17 -36.52
C ASN A 6 12.71 -56.05 -37.18
N SER A 7 13.60 -55.49 -38.00
CA SER A 7 14.77 -56.24 -38.47
C SER A 7 15.90 -56.17 -37.44
N GLY A 8 15.90 -57.10 -36.47
CA GLY A 8 17.01 -57.26 -35.52
C GLY A 8 16.60 -57.47 -34.05
N VAL A 9 15.32 -57.39 -33.73
CA VAL A 9 14.83 -57.59 -32.35
C VAL A 9 14.63 -59.09 -32.10
N LEU A 10 15.51 -59.71 -31.31
CA LEU A 10 15.35 -61.11 -30.89
C LEU A 10 14.14 -61.21 -29.95
N LYS A 11 13.07 -61.89 -30.35
CA LYS A 11 11.89 -62.09 -29.49
C LYS A 11 12.12 -63.29 -28.58
N SER A 12 11.60 -63.24 -27.35
CA SER A 12 11.72 -64.37 -26.41
C SER A 12 11.06 -65.67 -26.92
N SER A 13 10.14 -65.55 -27.88
CA SER A 13 9.47 -66.66 -28.57
C SER A 13 10.31 -67.36 -29.63
N ASP A 14 11.46 -66.80 -30.05
CA ASP A 14 12.32 -67.39 -31.10
C ASP A 14 13.24 -68.50 -30.57
N ILE A 15 13.03 -68.98 -29.34
CA ILE A 15 13.67 -70.18 -28.79
C ILE A 15 12.93 -71.41 -29.34
N SER A 16 13.14 -71.73 -30.61
CA SER A 16 12.55 -72.92 -31.25
C SER A 16 13.52 -74.12 -31.21
N ALA A 17 13.12 -75.16 -30.46
CA ALA A 17 13.40 -76.58 -30.65
C ALA A 17 14.85 -77.04 -30.96
N THR A 18 15.85 -76.60 -30.21
CA THR A 18 17.15 -77.32 -30.15
C THR A 18 17.77 -77.24 -28.76
N THR A 19 16.97 -77.52 -27.73
CA THR A 19 17.39 -77.56 -26.32
C THR A 19 17.45 -79.00 -25.77
N SER A 20 17.52 -80.01 -26.64
CA SER A 20 17.94 -81.35 -26.23
C SER A 20 19.44 -81.32 -25.92
N ASP A 21 19.82 -81.73 -24.71
CA ASP A 21 21.19 -81.72 -24.21
C ASP A 21 22.22 -82.25 -25.24
N ALA A 22 23.15 -81.38 -25.63
CA ALA A 22 24.31 -81.75 -26.42
C ALA A 22 25.58 -81.29 -25.70
N GLY A 23 26.03 -82.06 -24.71
CA GLY A 23 27.40 -82.02 -24.16
C GLY A 23 27.87 -80.71 -23.50
N VAL A 24 28.97 -80.81 -22.76
CA VAL A 24 29.56 -79.67 -22.04
C VAL A 24 30.14 -78.66 -23.03
N GLY A 25 29.58 -77.44 -23.08
CA GLY A 25 30.14 -76.31 -23.84
C GLY A 25 29.30 -75.74 -25.01
N GLN A 26 28.11 -76.27 -25.29
CA GLN A 26 27.27 -75.84 -26.44
C GLN A 26 25.94 -75.17 -26.02
N ARG A 27 25.91 -74.40 -24.93
CA ARG A 27 24.72 -73.61 -24.56
C ARG A 27 24.71 -72.27 -25.34
N PRO A 28 23.62 -71.92 -26.06
CA PRO A 28 23.49 -70.61 -26.70
C PRO A 28 23.58 -69.48 -25.67
N ASP A 29 24.26 -68.39 -26.01
CA ASP A 29 24.48 -67.25 -25.09
C ASP A 29 23.18 -66.51 -24.78
N ARG A 30 22.61 -66.78 -23.60
CA ARG A 30 21.37 -66.17 -23.12
C ARG A 30 21.57 -64.74 -22.57
N ARG A 31 22.80 -64.23 -22.48
CA ARG A 31 23.08 -62.90 -21.91
C ARG A 31 22.48 -61.77 -22.74
N ARG A 32 22.35 -61.98 -24.06
CA ARG A 32 21.77 -60.99 -24.98
C ARG A 32 20.25 -60.81 -24.83
N ILE A 33 19.56 -61.79 -24.23
CA ILE A 33 18.12 -61.74 -23.95
C ILE A 33 17.81 -60.80 -22.76
N PHE A 34 18.78 -60.61 -21.86
CA PHE A 34 18.68 -59.69 -20.72
C PHE A 34 19.43 -58.37 -20.96
N ASN A 35 19.76 -58.05 -22.21
CA ASN A 35 20.43 -56.79 -22.53
C ASN A 35 19.39 -55.66 -22.64
N PHE A 36 19.23 -54.90 -21.56
CA PHE A 36 18.30 -53.77 -21.47
C PHE A 36 18.85 -52.46 -22.07
N GLY A 37 20.01 -52.47 -22.73
CA GLY A 37 20.67 -51.26 -23.27
C GLY A 37 19.74 -50.38 -24.11
N ASP A 38 18.88 -50.98 -24.93
CA ASP A 38 17.94 -50.26 -25.81
C ASP A 38 16.66 -49.80 -25.09
N ARG A 39 16.42 -50.25 -23.85
CA ARG A 39 15.25 -49.90 -23.03
C ARG A 39 15.59 -49.03 -21.82
N VAL A 40 16.86 -48.61 -21.67
CA VAL A 40 17.28 -47.68 -20.60
C VAL A 40 16.50 -46.36 -20.67
N ALA A 41 16.12 -45.92 -21.87
CA ALA A 41 15.35 -44.69 -22.07
C ALA A 41 13.90 -44.76 -21.54
N GLU A 42 13.31 -45.97 -21.43
CA GLU A 42 11.96 -46.16 -20.86
C GLU A 42 11.96 -46.19 -19.33
N LEU A 43 13.13 -46.29 -18.70
CA LEU A 43 13.31 -46.28 -17.24
C LEU A 43 13.50 -44.87 -16.66
N VAL A 44 13.69 -43.85 -17.51
CA VAL A 44 13.79 -42.46 -17.08
C VAL A 44 12.35 -41.91 -16.95
N PRO A 45 11.99 -41.24 -15.83
CA PRO A 45 10.65 -40.69 -15.65
C PRO A 45 10.24 -39.80 -16.85
N GLU A 46 8.97 -39.86 -17.26
CA GLU A 46 8.39 -38.97 -18.27
C GLU A 46 8.44 -37.51 -17.77
N GLU A 47 9.56 -36.82 -18.02
CA GLU A 47 9.69 -35.41 -17.73
C GLU A 47 9.02 -34.60 -18.85
N SER A 48 7.90 -33.94 -18.54
CA SER A 48 7.24 -33.05 -19.50
C SER A 48 8.23 -31.99 -19.99
N PRO A 49 8.18 -31.62 -21.29
CA PRO A 49 9.12 -30.67 -21.90
C PRO A 49 9.14 -29.30 -21.19
N PHE A 50 8.07 -28.97 -20.46
CA PHE A 50 8.00 -27.79 -19.60
C PHE A 50 8.95 -27.88 -18.39
N PHE A 51 9.04 -29.05 -17.74
CA PHE A 51 9.91 -29.26 -16.59
C PHE A 51 11.38 -29.43 -16.98
N VAL A 52 11.66 -30.02 -18.15
CA VAL A 52 13.02 -30.10 -18.70
C VAL A 52 13.58 -28.70 -18.97
N TYR A 53 12.76 -27.79 -19.52
CA TYR A 53 13.16 -26.39 -19.72
C TYR A 53 13.38 -25.67 -18.38
N LEU A 54 12.47 -25.80 -17.41
CA LEU A 54 12.63 -25.16 -16.09
C LEU A 54 13.85 -25.67 -15.30
N ASN A 55 14.24 -26.92 -15.47
CA ASN A 55 15.46 -27.46 -14.87
C ASN A 55 16.75 -26.94 -15.53
N GLN A 56 16.68 -26.48 -16.78
CA GLN A 56 17.81 -25.92 -17.52
C GLN A 56 17.95 -24.40 -17.40
N VAL A 57 16.89 -23.71 -16.98
CA VAL A 57 16.95 -22.26 -16.74
C VAL A 57 17.63 -22.00 -15.40
N ALA A 58 18.66 -21.16 -15.41
CA ALA A 58 19.35 -20.75 -14.19
C ALA A 58 18.41 -20.02 -13.23
N LYS A 59 18.40 -20.44 -11.96
CA LYS A 59 17.70 -19.74 -10.89
C LYS A 59 18.60 -18.63 -10.38
N SER A 60 18.34 -17.40 -10.81
CA SER A 60 18.95 -16.23 -10.17
C SER A 60 18.07 -15.82 -8.99
N PRO A 61 18.64 -15.56 -7.80
CA PRO A 61 17.92 -14.81 -6.79
C PRO A 61 17.54 -13.45 -7.38
N THR A 62 16.32 -13.01 -7.12
CA THR A 62 15.93 -11.61 -7.31
C THR A 62 16.58 -10.83 -6.18
N ASP A 63 17.34 -9.79 -6.50
CA ASP A 63 18.14 -9.05 -5.52
C ASP A 63 17.32 -8.36 -4.42
N ASP A 64 16.01 -8.15 -4.63
CA ASP A 64 15.14 -7.53 -3.65
C ASP A 64 13.72 -8.18 -3.61
N PRO A 65 13.44 -9.10 -2.66
CA PRO A 65 12.08 -9.62 -2.46
C PRO A 65 11.15 -8.61 -1.76
N VAL A 66 11.71 -7.51 -1.23
CA VAL A 66 11.00 -6.49 -0.45
C VAL A 66 11.23 -5.12 -1.10
N PHE A 67 10.36 -4.72 -2.03
CA PHE A 67 10.52 -3.39 -2.60
C PHE A 67 10.15 -2.32 -1.57
N ARG A 68 11.11 -1.43 -1.28
CA ARG A 68 10.84 -0.20 -0.54
C ARG A 68 10.26 0.82 -1.51
N TYR A 69 9.09 1.34 -1.20
CA TYR A 69 8.52 2.46 -1.92
C TYR A 69 8.36 3.66 -1.02
N LEU A 70 8.61 4.83 -1.60
CA LEU A 70 8.27 6.10 -0.98
C LEU A 70 6.82 6.39 -1.35
N GLU A 71 5.92 6.36 -0.38
CA GLU A 71 4.55 6.78 -0.61
C GLU A 71 4.41 8.28 -0.30
N ASN A 72 4.01 9.06 -1.29
CA ASN A 72 3.71 10.47 -1.08
C ASN A 72 2.26 10.66 -0.60
N ARG A 73 2.04 10.56 0.72
CA ARG A 73 0.74 10.88 1.35
C ARG A 73 0.54 12.39 1.60
N ASN A 74 1.53 13.22 1.29
CA ASN A 74 1.54 14.65 1.61
C ASN A 74 0.43 15.42 0.88
N ARG A 75 0.03 14.97 -0.32
CA ARG A 75 -1.05 15.62 -1.09
C ARG A 75 -2.39 15.62 -0.35
N ILE A 76 -2.69 14.58 0.43
CA ILE A 76 -3.95 14.45 1.17
C ILE A 76 -3.86 15.25 2.49
N SER A 77 -2.75 15.10 3.22
CA SER A 77 -2.52 15.79 4.51
C SER A 77 -2.51 17.33 4.40
N PHE A 78 -2.05 17.89 3.28
CA PHE A 78 -2.07 19.35 3.06
C PHE A 78 -3.37 19.90 2.49
N THR A 79 -4.23 19.06 1.92
CA THR A 79 -5.48 19.53 1.26
C THR A 79 -6.66 19.55 2.23
N ASP A 80 -6.75 18.57 3.14
CA ASP A 80 -7.86 18.48 4.10
C ASP A 80 -7.47 19.02 5.48
N ARG A 81 -7.40 20.33 5.60
CA ARG A 81 -7.15 21.05 6.86
C ARG A 81 -8.43 21.52 7.52
N SER A 82 -9.41 20.61 7.54
CA SER A 82 -10.68 20.80 8.23
C SER A 82 -10.59 20.30 9.67
N PHE A 83 -11.28 20.99 10.56
CA PHE A 83 -11.43 20.66 11.98
C PHE A 83 -12.77 21.20 12.46
N LYS A 84 -13.08 21.00 13.73
CA LYS A 84 -14.33 21.44 14.33
C LYS A 84 -14.11 22.37 15.50
N ILE A 85 -15.08 23.23 15.74
CA ILE A 85 -15.22 23.96 16.99
C ILE A 85 -15.68 22.98 18.07
N LYS A 86 -14.97 22.98 19.21
CA LYS A 86 -15.30 22.17 20.37
C LYS A 86 -15.82 23.05 21.48
N GLY A 87 -17.10 22.93 21.78
CA GLY A 87 -17.84 23.82 22.66
C GLY A 87 -18.15 25.16 21.98
N ALA A 88 -19.41 25.59 22.09
CA ALA A 88 -19.85 26.85 21.49
C ALA A 88 -19.05 28.05 22.01
N VAL A 89 -18.57 28.89 21.09
CA VAL A 89 -17.96 30.20 21.40
C VAL A 89 -19.06 31.24 21.65
N GLY A 90 -20.21 31.08 20.99
CA GLY A 90 -21.37 31.95 21.09
C GLY A 90 -21.34 33.09 20.06
N SER A 91 -22.00 34.20 20.38
CA SER A 91 -22.06 35.38 19.50
C SER A 91 -20.74 36.13 19.48
N VAL A 92 -20.18 36.32 18.28
CA VAL A 92 -18.90 36.98 18.04
C VAL A 92 -19.05 38.22 17.17
N SER A 93 -18.13 39.18 17.33
CA SER A 93 -18.08 40.38 16.49
C SER A 93 -16.73 40.54 15.83
N ALA A 94 -16.71 40.98 14.57
CA ALA A 94 -15.47 41.35 13.89
C ALA A 94 -14.68 42.40 14.69
N GLY A 95 -13.36 42.23 14.75
CA GLY A 95 -12.43 43.07 15.51
C GLY A 95 -12.18 42.62 16.95
N SER A 96 -13.01 41.73 17.50
CA SER A 96 -12.90 41.25 18.89
C SER A 96 -12.17 39.90 18.98
N SER A 97 -11.60 39.62 20.16
CA SER A 97 -10.93 38.35 20.45
C SER A 97 -11.73 37.49 21.42
N TYR A 98 -11.74 36.19 21.17
CA TYR A 98 -12.46 35.18 21.96
C TYR A 98 -11.56 33.98 22.23
N SER A 99 -11.93 33.16 23.23
CA SER A 99 -11.30 31.87 23.47
C SER A 99 -11.93 30.81 22.57
N PHE A 100 -11.09 30.07 21.87
CA PHE A 100 -11.48 28.96 21.01
C PHE A 100 -10.92 27.66 21.57
N THR A 101 -11.75 26.62 21.50
CA THR A 101 -11.34 25.23 21.69
C THR A 101 -11.75 24.48 20.43
N VAL A 102 -10.86 23.65 19.90
CA VAL A 102 -11.06 22.93 18.63
C VAL A 102 -10.55 21.51 18.73
N ASP A 103 -11.13 20.62 17.95
CA ASP A 103 -10.71 19.24 17.79
C ASP A 103 -10.87 18.77 16.34
N THR A 104 -10.26 17.62 16.04
CA THR A 104 -10.49 16.89 14.80
C THR A 104 -11.85 16.19 14.85
N ALA A 105 -12.34 15.71 13.70
CA ALA A 105 -13.61 14.96 13.65
C ALA A 105 -13.65 13.73 14.58
N ASP A 106 -12.49 13.16 14.91
CA ASP A 106 -12.33 12.03 15.82
C ASP A 106 -12.05 12.44 17.29
N GLY A 107 -12.13 13.73 17.62
CA GLY A 107 -11.95 14.24 18.98
C GLY A 107 -10.50 14.30 19.46
N ALA A 108 -9.53 14.33 18.55
CA ALA A 108 -8.11 14.54 18.86
C ALA A 108 -7.71 16.03 18.72
N ALA A 109 -6.59 16.41 19.34
CA ALA A 109 -6.05 17.76 19.22
C ALA A 109 -5.67 18.14 17.78
N VAL A 110 -5.86 19.42 17.45
CA VAL A 110 -5.51 20.00 16.14
C VAL A 110 -4.08 20.53 16.20
N GLU A 111 -3.11 19.62 16.10
CA GLU A 111 -1.68 19.92 16.27
C GLU A 111 -1.07 20.78 15.16
N TYR A 112 -1.72 20.82 13.99
CA TYR A 112 -1.24 21.57 12.84
C TYR A 112 -1.59 23.07 12.88
N LEU A 113 -2.34 23.53 13.87
CA LEU A 113 -2.64 24.96 14.04
C LEU A 113 -1.46 25.67 14.68
N ILE A 114 -1.07 26.80 14.09
CA ILE A 114 -0.01 27.69 14.60
C ILE A 114 -0.53 29.13 14.70
N LYS A 115 0.13 29.93 15.54
CA LYS A 115 -0.16 31.37 15.65
C LYS A 115 -0.06 32.04 14.28
N GLY A 116 -1.00 32.92 13.97
CA GLY A 116 -1.06 33.66 12.71
C GLY A 116 -1.80 32.95 11.58
N MET A 117 -2.17 31.68 11.72
CA MET A 117 -3.10 31.04 10.77
C MET A 117 -4.48 31.68 10.82
N VAL A 118 -5.15 31.68 9.67
CA VAL A 118 -6.53 32.15 9.50
C VAL A 118 -7.38 30.98 9.05
N PHE A 119 -8.50 30.77 9.73
CA PHE A 119 -9.49 29.77 9.39
C PHE A 119 -10.87 30.40 9.23
N ALA A 120 -11.69 29.79 8.38
CA ALA A 120 -13.10 30.12 8.22
C ALA A 120 -13.92 29.09 8.99
N VAL A 121 -14.87 29.55 9.81
CA VAL A 121 -15.86 28.71 10.48
C VAL A 121 -17.18 28.85 9.73
N GLY A 122 -17.74 27.74 9.25
CA GLY A 122 -19.09 27.72 8.67
C GLY A 122 -20.13 27.81 9.77
N THR A 123 -20.70 28.99 9.99
CA THR A 123 -21.64 29.27 11.09
C THR A 123 -23.10 29.14 10.69
N LYS A 124 -23.40 29.17 9.38
CA LYS A 124 -24.76 29.01 8.86
C LYS A 124 -24.74 28.33 7.50
N ASP A 125 -25.57 27.29 7.36
CA ASP A 125 -25.84 26.56 6.12
C ASP A 125 -27.33 26.17 6.11
N ASP A 126 -28.17 27.12 5.70
CA ASP A 126 -29.62 26.90 5.60
C ASP A 126 -30.20 27.57 4.34
N ALA A 127 -31.52 27.45 4.16
CA ALA A 127 -32.23 28.01 3.02
C ALA A 127 -32.16 29.55 2.96
N ASP A 128 -31.91 30.22 4.09
CA ASP A 128 -31.79 31.68 4.18
C ASP A 128 -30.37 32.17 3.82
N GLY A 129 -29.40 31.26 3.68
CA GLY A 129 -28.10 31.52 3.09
C GLY A 129 -26.94 30.80 3.77
N TYR A 130 -25.74 31.13 3.30
CA TYR A 130 -24.47 30.62 3.83
C TYR A 130 -23.73 31.73 4.59
N GLY A 131 -23.29 31.41 5.80
CA GLY A 131 -22.58 32.33 6.68
C GLY A 131 -21.29 31.74 7.20
N GLN A 132 -20.28 32.59 7.33
CA GLN A 132 -19.00 32.23 7.94
C GLN A 132 -18.45 33.35 8.82
N ALA A 133 -17.64 32.96 9.79
CA ALA A 133 -16.78 33.84 10.58
C ALA A 133 -15.30 33.53 10.28
N LEU A 134 -14.52 34.56 9.98
CA LEU A 134 -13.08 34.44 9.75
C LEU A 134 -12.31 34.74 11.03
N VAL A 135 -11.44 33.82 11.45
CA VAL A 135 -10.73 33.91 12.73
C VAL A 135 -9.23 33.78 12.49
N ARG A 136 -8.45 34.70 13.06
CA ARG A 136 -6.99 34.61 13.15
C ARG A 136 -6.56 34.07 14.50
N VAL A 137 -5.64 33.12 14.53
CA VAL A 137 -5.03 32.64 15.77
C VAL A 137 -4.06 33.71 16.32
N GLU A 138 -4.35 34.27 17.51
CA GLU A 138 -3.56 35.37 18.11
C GLU A 138 -2.62 34.92 19.22
N SER A 139 -2.97 33.91 20.01
CA SER A 139 -2.09 33.44 21.08
C SER A 139 -1.20 32.28 20.62
N GLY A 140 -0.23 31.91 21.46
CA GLY A 140 0.30 30.55 21.40
C GLY A 140 -0.82 29.54 21.66
N LEU A 141 -0.71 28.35 21.05
CA LEU A 141 -1.68 27.28 21.21
C LEU A 141 -1.26 26.35 22.35
N SER A 142 -2.26 25.79 23.02
CA SER A 142 -2.08 24.67 23.94
C SER A 142 -2.76 23.44 23.37
N HIS A 143 -1.97 22.46 22.94
CA HIS A 143 -2.45 21.17 22.46
C HIS A 143 -2.52 20.18 23.63
N GLY A 144 -3.72 19.74 23.96
CA GLY A 144 -3.97 18.61 24.87
C GLY A 144 -3.96 17.29 24.11
N SER A 145 -4.46 16.22 24.73
CA SER A 145 -4.66 14.94 24.05
C SER A 145 -5.93 14.92 23.18
N ASP A 146 -6.92 15.73 23.51
CA ASP A 146 -8.29 15.66 22.96
C ASP A 146 -8.78 16.99 22.36
N GLN A 147 -7.98 18.05 22.43
CA GLN A 147 -8.35 19.38 21.97
C GLN A 147 -7.15 20.32 21.88
N SER A 148 -7.32 21.41 21.15
CA SER A 148 -6.40 22.54 21.11
C SER A 148 -7.11 23.81 21.53
N THR A 149 -6.47 24.62 22.37
CA THR A 149 -7.04 25.87 22.88
C THR A 149 -6.17 27.06 22.53
N PHE A 150 -6.80 28.18 22.19
CA PHE A 150 -6.11 29.43 21.84
C PHE A 150 -7.06 30.63 21.95
N THR A 151 -6.50 31.83 21.97
CA THR A 151 -7.25 33.07 21.74
C THR A 151 -7.21 33.40 20.26
N GLY A 152 -8.37 33.55 19.64
CA GLY A 152 -8.55 33.92 18.25
C GLY A 152 -9.19 35.30 18.12
N LYS A 153 -8.75 36.09 17.15
CA LYS A 153 -9.40 37.34 16.77
C LYS A 153 -10.32 37.10 15.59
N VAL A 154 -11.58 37.47 15.72
CA VAL A 154 -12.53 37.44 14.62
C VAL A 154 -12.20 38.63 13.71
N ILE A 155 -11.80 38.34 12.49
CA ILE A 155 -11.40 39.34 11.48
C ILE A 155 -12.65 39.87 10.79
N ASP A 156 -13.56 38.97 10.44
CA ASP A 156 -14.75 39.26 9.68
C ASP A 156 -15.87 38.28 10.03
N VAL A 157 -17.11 38.74 9.86
CA VAL A 157 -18.31 37.94 9.98
C VAL A 157 -19.19 38.27 8.79
N SER A 158 -19.77 37.24 8.16
CA SER A 158 -20.64 37.43 7.01
C SER A 158 -21.82 38.35 7.32
N ALA A 159 -22.38 39.01 6.29
CA ALA A 159 -23.53 39.89 6.45
C ALA A 159 -24.88 39.14 6.61
N VAL A 160 -24.85 37.81 6.71
CA VAL A 160 -26.03 36.96 6.82
C VAL A 160 -26.44 36.87 8.29
N SER A 161 -27.74 37.03 8.58
CA SER A 161 -28.21 36.96 9.97
C SER A 161 -27.91 35.58 10.59
N GLY A 162 -27.29 35.59 11.77
CA GLY A 162 -26.88 34.40 12.51
C GLY A 162 -25.46 33.91 12.21
N SER A 163 -24.75 34.50 11.24
CA SER A 163 -23.36 34.09 10.96
C SER A 163 -22.36 34.50 12.04
N ASP A 164 -22.79 35.34 12.98
CA ASP A 164 -22.06 35.75 14.17
C ASP A 164 -22.14 34.72 15.31
N SER A 165 -22.95 33.68 15.18
CA SER A 165 -23.05 32.62 16.19
C SER A 165 -22.16 31.45 15.83
N ILE A 166 -21.05 31.28 16.56
CA ILE A 166 -20.19 30.09 16.43
C ILE A 166 -20.64 29.03 17.44
N ALA A 167 -21.18 27.93 16.94
CA ALA A 167 -21.71 26.83 17.72
C ALA A 167 -20.67 25.71 17.93
N ASP A 168 -21.03 24.75 18.79
CA ASP A 168 -20.30 23.49 18.92
C ASP A 168 -20.46 22.66 17.63
N ASP A 169 -19.47 21.86 17.28
CA ASP A 169 -19.41 21.05 16.05
C ASP A 169 -19.39 21.83 14.72
N ASP A 170 -19.38 23.17 14.74
CA ASP A 170 -19.23 23.97 13.53
C ASP A 170 -17.91 23.61 12.81
N VAL A 171 -18.00 23.38 11.50
CA VAL A 171 -16.86 22.97 10.69
C VAL A 171 -16.01 24.20 10.36
N ALA A 172 -14.71 24.07 10.57
CA ALA A 172 -13.73 25.08 10.27
C ALA A 172 -12.66 24.57 9.31
N GLN A 173 -12.14 25.45 8.46
CA GLN A 173 -11.06 25.13 7.53
C GLN A 173 -10.00 26.23 7.51
N ILE A 174 -8.73 25.83 7.51
CA ILE A 174 -7.62 26.78 7.34
C ILE A 174 -7.63 27.32 5.91
N ILE A 175 -7.74 28.64 5.77
CA ILE A 175 -7.81 29.34 4.47
C ILE A 175 -6.53 30.14 4.16
N GLY A 176 -5.62 30.27 5.12
CA GLY A 176 -4.35 30.94 4.92
C GLY A 176 -3.68 31.35 6.21
N SER A 177 -2.83 32.37 6.12
CA SER A 177 -2.14 32.98 7.26
C SER A 177 -2.07 34.49 7.12
N SER A 178 -2.00 35.19 8.25
CA SER A 178 -1.90 36.64 8.35
C SER A 178 -0.81 37.00 9.35
N TYR A 179 0.41 37.09 8.85
CA TYR A 179 1.57 37.53 9.61
C TYR A 179 1.82 39.03 9.39
N GLU A 180 2.35 39.71 10.41
CA GLU A 180 2.71 41.13 10.29
C GLU A 180 3.93 41.28 9.37
N GLU A 181 3.96 42.36 8.57
CA GLU A 181 5.09 42.66 7.70
C GLU A 181 6.36 42.85 8.55
N GLY A 182 7.42 42.10 8.23
CA GLY A 182 8.68 42.12 9.00
C GLY A 182 8.66 41.29 10.29
N SER A 183 7.58 40.55 10.58
CA SER A 183 7.63 39.50 11.59
C SER A 183 8.60 38.38 11.15
N GLY A 184 9.27 37.74 12.12
CA GLY A 184 10.19 36.63 11.85
C GLY A 184 9.51 35.53 11.05
N ALA A 185 10.31 34.66 10.41
CA ALA A 185 9.79 33.55 9.62
C ALA A 185 8.72 32.78 10.43
N PRO A 186 7.53 32.56 9.86
CA PRO A 186 6.48 31.85 10.56
C PRO A 186 6.94 30.44 10.89
N ASP A 187 6.37 29.84 11.92
CA ASP A 187 6.57 28.41 12.16
C ASP A 187 6.07 27.65 10.92
N VAL A 188 6.89 26.75 10.37
CA VAL A 188 6.58 26.05 9.12
C VAL A 188 6.46 24.57 9.44
N PHE A 189 5.35 23.98 9.02
CA PHE A 189 5.20 22.53 9.04
C PHE A 189 6.05 21.91 7.92
N SER A 190 6.77 20.84 8.23
CA SER A 190 7.42 19.98 7.25
C SER A 190 6.95 18.56 7.43
N SER A 191 6.68 17.86 6.34
CA SER A 191 6.47 16.41 6.34
C SER A 191 7.55 15.73 5.51
N GLU A 192 7.98 14.55 5.94
CA GLU A 192 8.90 13.69 5.20
C GLU A 192 8.13 12.64 4.39
N LEU A 193 8.82 12.00 3.44
CA LEU A 193 8.26 10.84 2.74
C LEU A 193 8.34 9.63 3.68
N GLU A 194 7.24 8.89 3.80
CA GLU A 194 7.20 7.65 4.56
C GLU A 194 7.80 6.51 3.74
N ASP A 195 8.62 5.68 4.39
CA ASP A 195 9.13 4.42 3.85
C ASP A 195 8.12 3.30 4.13
N ASP A 196 7.57 2.68 3.07
CA ASP A 196 6.71 1.51 3.19
C ASP A 196 7.26 0.33 2.37
N PHE A 197 6.87 -0.89 2.74
CA PHE A 197 7.47 -2.14 2.27
C PHE A 197 6.43 -3.06 1.64
N GLY A 198 6.63 -3.40 0.37
CA GLY A 198 5.82 -4.39 -0.33
C GLY A 198 6.58 -5.70 -0.53
N TYR A 199 5.92 -6.82 -0.29
CA TYR A 199 6.47 -8.15 -0.58
C TYR A 199 6.03 -8.62 -1.94
N THR A 200 6.98 -9.08 -2.76
CA THR A 200 6.62 -9.81 -3.99
C THR A 200 6.32 -11.26 -3.64
N GLN A 201 5.13 -11.74 -4.00
CA GLN A 201 4.78 -13.14 -3.80
C GLN A 201 5.58 -14.00 -4.80
N ILE A 202 6.58 -14.72 -4.32
CA ILE A 202 7.26 -15.75 -5.10
C ILE A 202 6.48 -17.04 -4.92
N PHE A 203 5.82 -17.51 -5.98
CA PHE A 203 5.37 -18.90 -6.02
C PHE A 203 6.61 -19.79 -5.98
N LYS A 204 6.96 -20.27 -4.78
CA LYS A 204 7.88 -21.40 -4.65
C LYS A 204 7.12 -22.64 -5.11
N THR A 205 7.01 -22.84 -6.42
CA THR A 205 6.64 -24.15 -6.96
C THR A 205 7.76 -25.11 -6.53
N ALA A 206 7.37 -26.03 -5.66
CA ALA A 206 8.23 -26.93 -4.91
C ALA A 206 9.37 -27.55 -5.74
N ALA A 207 10.52 -27.69 -5.09
CA ALA A 207 11.44 -28.80 -5.29
C ALA A 207 11.70 -29.39 -3.90
#